data_AF-A0AAD5HI71-F1
#
_entry.id   AF-A0AAD5HI71-F1
#
_cell.length_a   1.000
_cell.length_b   1.000
_cell.length_c   1.000
_cell.angle_alpha   90.00
_cell.angle_beta   90.00
_cell.angle_gamma   90.00
#
_symmetry.space_group_name_H-M   'P 1'
#
loop_
_entity.id
_entity.type
_entity.pdbx_description
1 polymer ?
#
loop_
_entity_poly.entity_id
_entity_poly.type
_entity_poly.pdbx_seq_one_letter_code
_entity_poly.pdbx_strand_id
1 'polypeptide(L)'
;MGDLERYNAVITTGDAPENPAERSYLAKTMYLKAIDIYRSNGKPYSQLALISINGGSAIDVVWYYCMSLAMKEPAAIAFDNLKSFYSKVRFSSTVAESTNSPKSADLRAAARKQVARAVEKFLTFQREVMYSNGSSAEFPSLGSGAASGGSESWQVAMEQATRTIFQTIKEDPDQASSLLKLLRSTLMRVTIILITTIWYLGRQQKGNVASPPILIFCFLKS
;
A
#
# COMPACT_ATOMS: atom_id res chain seq x y z
N MET A 1 9.58 -23.57 2.28
CA MET A 1 8.58 -23.60 3.37
C MET A 1 7.47 -22.57 3.15
N GLY A 2 7.73 -21.26 3.02
CA GLY A 2 6.65 -20.26 2.81
C GLY A 2 5.77 -20.50 1.57
N ASP A 3 6.35 -20.88 0.43
CA ASP A 3 5.56 -21.20 -0.78
C ASP A 3 4.65 -22.42 -0.60
N LEU A 4 5.12 -23.43 0.14
CA LEU A 4 4.34 -24.65 0.44
C LEU A 4 3.08 -24.31 1.22
N GLU A 5 3.21 -23.50 2.27
CA GLU A 5 2.08 -23.05 3.08
C GLU A 5 1.09 -22.17 2.29
N ARG A 6 1.60 -21.34 1.36
CA ARG A 6 0.75 -20.57 0.47
C ARG A 6 -0.05 -21.46 -0.48
N TYR A 7 0.59 -22.44 -1.11
CA TYR A 7 -0.11 -23.39 -1.99
C TYR A 7 -1.12 -24.23 -1.20
N ASN A 8 -0.73 -24.69 -0.02
CA ASN A 8 -1.60 -25.39 0.90
C ASN A 8 -2.85 -24.56 1.26
N ALA A 9 -2.71 -23.26 1.51
CA ALA A 9 -3.85 -22.37 1.77
C ALA A 9 -4.81 -22.20 0.59
N VAL A 10 -4.29 -22.28 -0.65
CA VAL A 10 -5.08 -22.18 -1.89
C VAL A 10 -5.70 -23.52 -2.28
N ILE A 11 -5.06 -24.65 -1.94
CA ILE A 11 -5.53 -26.00 -2.29
C ILE A 11 -6.61 -26.49 -1.31
N THR A 12 -6.54 -26.14 -0.02
CA THR A 12 -7.54 -26.58 0.98
C THR A 12 -8.88 -25.87 0.91
N THR A 13 -9.09 -24.95 -0.03
CA THR A 13 -10.44 -24.54 -0.41
C THR A 13 -11.20 -25.64 -1.17
N GLY A 14 -10.51 -26.71 -1.61
CA GLY A 14 -11.09 -27.88 -2.28
C GLY A 14 -11.57 -28.98 -1.33
N ASP A 15 -10.69 -29.54 -0.49
CA ASP A 15 -11.01 -30.68 0.38
C ASP A 15 -10.08 -30.74 1.64
N ALA A 16 -10.43 -30.08 2.76
CA ALA A 16 -9.95 -30.34 4.14
C ALA A 16 -10.47 -29.28 5.16
N PRO A 17 -10.56 -29.57 6.47
CA PRO A 17 -11.18 -28.71 7.49
C PRO A 17 -10.26 -27.63 8.09
N GLU A 18 -9.09 -27.36 7.52
CA GLU A 18 -8.13 -26.40 8.09
C GLU A 18 -8.37 -24.96 7.62
N ASN A 19 -8.27 -24.02 8.57
CA ASN A 19 -8.58 -22.62 8.34
C ASN A 19 -7.57 -21.96 7.37
N PRO A 20 -7.97 -21.56 6.14
CA PRO A 20 -7.05 -20.98 5.14
C PRO A 20 -6.38 -19.68 5.61
N ALA A 21 -6.97 -18.98 6.59
CA ALA A 21 -6.39 -17.80 7.21
C ALA A 21 -5.13 -18.15 8.05
N GLU A 22 -5.14 -19.29 8.73
CA GLU A 22 -4.02 -19.74 9.58
C GLU A 22 -2.81 -20.12 8.73
N ARG A 23 -3.04 -20.82 7.62
CA ARG A 23 -1.98 -21.16 6.64
C ARG A 23 -1.40 -19.92 5.97
N SER A 24 -2.24 -18.95 5.61
CA SER A 24 -1.79 -17.65 5.08
C SER A 24 -0.96 -16.88 6.11
N TYR A 25 -1.32 -16.95 7.40
CA TYR A 25 -0.56 -16.37 8.49
C TYR A 25 0.81 -17.05 8.70
N LEU A 26 0.86 -18.38 8.63
CA LEU A 26 2.10 -19.13 8.71
C LEU A 26 3.03 -18.81 7.53
N ALA A 27 2.49 -18.78 6.31
CA ALA A 27 3.23 -18.38 5.11
C ALA A 27 3.82 -16.97 5.28
N LYS A 28 3.02 -16.01 5.76
CA LYS A 28 3.47 -14.64 6.05
C LYS A 28 4.65 -14.64 7.04
N THR A 29 4.55 -15.41 8.12
CA THR A 29 5.60 -15.51 9.15
C THR A 29 6.90 -16.07 8.57
N MET A 30 6.82 -17.08 7.69
CA MET A 30 7.99 -17.65 7.03
C MET A 30 8.67 -16.65 6.09
N TYR A 31 7.91 -15.87 5.32
CA TYR A 31 8.50 -14.84 4.46
C TYR A 31 9.10 -13.68 5.25
N LEU A 32 8.50 -13.29 6.38
CA LEU A 32 9.09 -12.29 7.28
C LEU A 32 10.44 -12.77 7.85
N LYS A 33 10.52 -14.03 8.29
CA LYS A 33 11.80 -14.62 8.72
C LYS A 33 12.85 -14.65 7.60
N ALA A 34 12.45 -14.95 6.37
CA ALA A 34 13.35 -14.91 5.23
C ALA A 34 13.91 -13.50 4.95
N ILE A 35 13.11 -12.46 5.15
CA ILE A 35 13.53 -11.05 5.04
C ILE A 35 14.56 -10.71 6.12
N ASP A 36 14.39 -11.22 7.33
CA ASP A 36 15.34 -10.97 8.42
C ASP A 36 16.69 -11.61 8.17
N ILE A 37 16.72 -12.80 7.56
CA ILE A 37 17.96 -13.50 7.21
C ILE A 37 18.64 -12.85 6.01
N TYR A 38 17.88 -12.52 4.96
CA TYR A 38 18.45 -11.98 3.71
C TYR A 38 17.60 -10.86 3.12
N ARG A 39 17.75 -9.67 3.72
CA ARG A 39 16.98 -8.47 3.39
C ARG A 39 17.22 -7.91 1.99
N SER A 40 18.37 -8.21 1.38
CA SER A 40 18.71 -7.70 0.05
C SER A 40 17.93 -8.34 -1.10
N ASN A 41 17.12 -9.38 -0.82
CA ASN A 41 16.32 -10.11 -1.80
C ASN A 41 14.88 -9.56 -1.86
N GLY A 42 14.43 -9.20 -3.06
CA GLY A 42 13.08 -8.74 -3.33
C GLY A 42 12.02 -9.85 -3.36
N LYS A 43 12.39 -11.12 -3.52
CA LYS A 43 11.44 -12.23 -3.67
C LYS A 43 10.48 -12.40 -2.48
N PRO A 44 10.95 -12.41 -1.21
CA PRO A 44 10.03 -12.53 -0.07
C PRO A 44 8.98 -11.42 -0.02
N TYR A 45 9.35 -10.18 -0.36
CA TYR A 45 8.41 -9.06 -0.45
C TYR A 45 7.37 -9.27 -1.55
N SER A 46 7.77 -9.78 -2.72
CA SER A 46 6.83 -10.12 -3.80
C SER A 46 5.79 -11.16 -3.35
N GLN A 47 6.20 -12.15 -2.55
CA GLN A 47 5.27 -13.15 -2.00
C GLN A 47 4.36 -12.59 -0.91
N LEU A 48 4.86 -11.70 -0.06
CA LEU A 48 4.03 -10.98 0.91
C LEU A 48 2.96 -10.13 0.23
N ALA A 49 3.28 -9.52 -0.92
CA ALA A 49 2.28 -8.80 -1.73
C ALA A 49 1.13 -9.73 -2.14
N LEU A 50 1.43 -10.94 -2.63
CA LEU A 50 0.42 -11.93 -3.01
C LEU A 50 -0.46 -12.36 -1.83
N ILE A 51 0.13 -12.57 -0.65
CA ILE A 51 -0.65 -12.87 0.57
C ILE A 51 -1.55 -11.68 0.93
N SER A 52 -1.05 -10.45 0.81
CA SER A 52 -1.81 -9.23 1.09
C SER A 52 -2.97 -8.99 0.12
N ILE A 53 -2.92 -9.51 -1.11
CA ILE A 53 -4.05 -9.43 -2.06
C ILE A 53 -5.26 -10.15 -1.46
N ASN A 54 -5.05 -11.35 -0.91
CA ASN A 54 -6.12 -12.14 -0.28
C ASN A 54 -6.66 -11.46 1.00
N GLY A 55 -5.85 -10.64 1.67
CA GLY A 55 -6.23 -9.86 2.85
C GLY A 55 -6.94 -8.53 2.58
N GLY A 56 -7.12 -8.14 1.31
CA GLY A 56 -7.91 -6.96 0.92
C GLY A 56 -7.27 -5.59 1.16
N SER A 57 -6.01 -5.51 1.59
CA SER A 57 -5.33 -4.23 1.84
C SER A 57 -4.51 -3.79 0.62
N ALA A 58 -5.11 -2.96 -0.25
CA ALA A 58 -4.46 -2.52 -1.49
C ALA A 58 -3.13 -1.78 -1.25
N ILE A 59 -3.05 -0.96 -0.20
CA ILE A 59 -1.82 -0.23 0.15
C ILE A 59 -0.69 -1.17 0.59
N ASP A 60 -1.01 -2.28 1.27
CA ASP A 60 0.00 -3.28 1.65
C ASP A 60 0.54 -4.01 0.42
N VAL A 61 -0.33 -4.40 -0.50
CA VAL A 61 0.07 -5.06 -1.76
C VAL A 61 1.06 -4.20 -2.52
N VAL A 62 0.69 -2.93 -2.73
CA VAL A 62 1.53 -1.97 -3.45
C VAL A 62 2.83 -1.71 -2.69
N TRP A 63 2.76 -1.52 -1.37
CA TRP A 63 3.94 -1.33 -0.53
C TRP A 63 4.93 -2.51 -0.67
N TYR A 64 4.45 -3.74 -0.59
CA TYR A 64 5.29 -4.93 -0.73
C TYR A 64 5.91 -5.06 -2.13
N TYR A 65 5.18 -4.76 -3.20
CA TYR A 65 5.77 -4.74 -4.54
C TYR A 65 6.80 -3.62 -4.72
N CYS A 66 6.53 -2.42 -4.21
CA CYS A 66 7.49 -1.31 -4.19
C CYS A 66 8.78 -1.68 -3.44
N MET A 67 8.65 -2.34 -2.28
CA MET A 67 9.80 -2.85 -1.54
C MET A 67 10.57 -3.89 -2.34
N SER A 68 9.88 -4.85 -2.97
CA SER A 68 10.48 -5.88 -3.82
C SER A 68 11.32 -5.29 -4.96
N LEU A 69 10.84 -4.20 -5.58
CA LEU A 69 11.53 -3.51 -6.67
C LEU A 69 12.73 -2.70 -6.22
N ALA A 70 12.73 -2.25 -4.97
CA ALA A 70 13.76 -1.37 -4.43
C ALA A 70 14.87 -2.10 -3.65
N MET A 71 14.83 -3.43 -3.63
CA MET A 71 15.92 -4.26 -3.10
C MET A 71 17.11 -4.32 -4.06
N LYS A 72 18.27 -4.75 -3.55
CA LYS A 72 19.49 -4.95 -4.36
C LYS A 72 19.29 -6.04 -5.41
N GLU A 73 18.58 -7.11 -5.04
CA GLU A 73 18.17 -8.20 -5.93
C GLU A 73 16.64 -8.13 -6.11
N PRO A 74 16.14 -7.27 -7.01
CA PRO A 74 14.70 -7.11 -7.19
C PRO A 74 14.07 -8.37 -7.79
N ALA A 75 12.82 -8.67 -7.44
CA ALA A 75 12.11 -9.76 -8.09
C ALA A 75 11.72 -9.35 -9.51
N ALA A 76 12.15 -10.12 -10.51
CA ALA A 76 11.94 -9.81 -11.93
C ALA A 76 10.45 -9.59 -12.29
N ILE A 77 9.56 -10.34 -11.65
CA ILE A 77 8.11 -10.29 -11.90
C ILE A 77 7.37 -9.22 -11.10
N ALA A 78 8.01 -8.52 -10.16
CA ALA A 78 7.31 -7.61 -9.26
C ALA A 78 6.66 -6.43 -9.99
N PHE A 79 7.31 -5.91 -11.04
CA PHE A 79 6.78 -4.79 -11.81
C PHE A 79 5.54 -5.18 -12.62
N ASP A 80 5.59 -6.31 -13.33
CA ASP A 80 4.46 -6.83 -14.10
C ASP A 80 3.30 -7.23 -13.21
N ASN A 81 3.58 -7.82 -12.05
CA ASN A 81 2.57 -8.15 -11.06
C ASN A 81 1.92 -6.89 -10.47
N LEU A 82 2.68 -5.84 -10.17
CA LEU A 82 2.14 -4.56 -9.71
C LEU A 82 1.27 -3.91 -10.80
N LYS A 83 1.70 -3.96 -12.07
CA LYS A 83 0.92 -3.46 -13.21
C LYS A 83 -0.39 -4.24 -13.36
N SER A 84 -0.34 -5.57 -13.25
CA SER A 84 -1.52 -6.44 -13.28
C SER A 84 -2.45 -6.21 -12.09
N PHE A 85 -1.91 -5.92 -10.92
CA PHE A 85 -2.70 -5.55 -9.75
C PHE A 85 -3.48 -4.26 -10.00
N TYR A 86 -2.81 -3.22 -10.52
CA TYR A 86 -3.46 -1.94 -10.83
C TYR A 86 -4.51 -2.01 -11.95
N SER A 87 -4.39 -2.95 -12.89
CA SER A 87 -5.40 -3.14 -13.94
C SER A 87 -6.66 -3.84 -13.43
N LYS A 88 -6.51 -4.69 -12.40
CA LYS A 88 -7.62 -5.44 -11.78
C LYS A 88 -8.29 -4.69 -10.64
N VAL A 89 -7.55 -3.87 -9.90
CA VAL A 89 -8.09 -3.15 -8.75
C VAL A 89 -9.08 -2.07 -9.21
N ARG A 90 -10.29 -2.12 -8.64
CA ARG A 90 -11.30 -1.07 -8.80
C ARG A 90 -11.38 -0.30 -7.49
N PHE A 91 -10.88 0.93 -7.49
CA PHE A 91 -11.08 1.87 -6.38
C PHE A 91 -12.53 2.34 -6.44
N SER A 92 -13.41 1.75 -5.62
CA SER A 92 -14.84 2.05 -5.63
C SER A 92 -15.12 3.16 -4.62
N SER A 93 -15.21 4.39 -5.12
CA SER A 93 -15.58 5.55 -4.32
C SER A 93 -17.09 5.66 -4.10
N THR A 94 -17.78 4.60 -3.68
CA THR A 94 -19.20 4.69 -3.29
C THR A 94 -19.52 3.71 -2.17
N VAL A 95 -19.43 4.17 -0.93
CA VAL A 95 -20.15 3.53 0.19
C VAL A 95 -21.12 4.58 0.71
N ALA A 96 -22.40 4.29 0.51
CA ALA A 96 -23.56 5.11 0.79
C ALA A 96 -23.52 5.80 2.16
N GLU A 97 -23.99 7.05 2.18
CA GLU A 97 -24.27 7.81 3.40
C GLU A 97 -25.52 7.21 4.07
N SER A 98 -25.33 6.67 5.27
CA SER A 98 -26.43 6.44 6.20
C SER A 98 -26.47 7.63 7.14
N THR A 99 -27.40 8.55 6.86
CA THR A 99 -27.81 9.64 7.74
C THR A 99 -28.37 9.07 9.04
N ASN A 100 -27.67 9.26 10.16
CA ASN A 100 -28.21 9.52 11.51
C ASN A 100 -27.07 9.75 12.52
N SER A 101 -27.35 10.60 13.52
CA SER A 101 -26.47 11.15 14.58
C SER A 101 -25.31 10.25 15.08
N PRO A 102 -24.08 10.78 15.28
CA PRO A 102 -22.89 9.97 15.45
C PRO A 102 -22.78 9.38 16.87
N LYS A 103 -22.71 8.05 16.97
CA LYS A 103 -22.10 7.37 18.12
C LYS A 103 -20.58 7.37 17.94
N SER A 104 -19.80 7.16 19.01
CA SER A 104 -18.32 7.08 18.95
C SER A 104 -17.81 6.02 17.94
N ALA A 105 -18.58 4.95 17.72
CA ALA A 105 -18.31 3.95 16.67
C ALA A 105 -18.42 4.52 15.24
N ASP A 106 -19.31 5.49 15.01
CA ASP A 106 -19.54 6.11 13.71
C ASP A 106 -18.43 7.10 13.36
N LEU A 107 -17.91 7.84 14.35
CA LEU A 107 -16.74 8.73 14.18
C LEU A 107 -15.49 7.94 13.79
N ARG A 108 -15.25 6.80 14.44
CA ARG A 108 -14.14 5.91 14.10
C ARG A 108 -14.29 5.32 12.69
N ALA A 109 -15.50 4.90 12.33
CA ALA A 109 -15.78 4.41 10.98
C ALA A 109 -15.56 5.50 9.93
N ALA A 110 -15.99 6.74 10.21
CA ALA A 110 -15.76 7.90 9.35
C ALA A 110 -14.26 8.19 9.17
N ALA A 111 -13.47 8.21 10.24
CA ALA A 111 -12.02 8.41 10.16
C ALA A 111 -11.34 7.34 9.30
N ARG A 112 -11.70 6.06 9.49
CA ARG A 112 -11.17 4.95 8.68
C ARG A 112 -11.59 5.05 7.21
N LYS A 113 -12.83 5.47 6.95
CA LYS A 113 -13.36 5.70 5.60
C LYS A 113 -12.59 6.81 4.89
N GLN A 114 -12.30 7.92 5.58
CA GLN A 114 -11.50 9.00 5.02
C GLN A 114 -10.06 8.56 4.72
N VAL A 115 -9.44 7.77 5.60
CA VAL A 115 -8.12 7.17 5.33
C VAL A 115 -8.16 6.26 4.12
N ALA A 116 -9.16 5.38 4.00
CA ALA A 116 -9.33 4.51 2.84
C ALA A 116 -9.46 5.32 1.54
N ARG A 117 -10.31 6.35 1.53
CA ARG A 117 -10.45 7.29 0.40
C ARG A 117 -9.12 7.95 0.04
N ALA A 118 -8.39 8.48 1.03
CA ALA A 118 -7.09 9.11 0.81
C ALA A 118 -6.07 8.13 0.20
N VAL A 119 -6.06 6.89 0.69
CA VAL A 119 -5.21 5.81 0.15
C VAL A 119 -5.58 5.49 -1.29
N GLU A 120 -6.86 5.36 -1.63
CA GLU A 120 -7.30 5.12 -3.01
C GLU A 120 -6.85 6.21 -3.97
N LYS A 121 -7.00 7.48 -3.57
CA LYS A 121 -6.53 8.64 -4.36
C LYS A 121 -5.01 8.59 -4.54
N PHE A 122 -4.28 8.28 -3.47
CA PHE A 122 -2.83 8.15 -3.51
C PHE A 122 -2.36 7.01 -4.43
N LEU A 123 -2.98 5.84 -4.34
CA LEU A 123 -2.63 4.70 -5.19
C LEU A 123 -2.98 4.93 -6.67
N THR A 124 -4.06 5.69 -6.92
CA THR A 124 -4.43 6.14 -8.28
C THR A 124 -3.37 7.07 -8.84
N PHE A 125 -2.94 8.06 -8.06
CA PHE A 125 -1.84 8.96 -8.44
C PHE A 125 -0.54 8.19 -8.71
N GLN A 126 -0.16 7.28 -7.83
CA GLN A 126 1.05 6.48 -8.01
C GLN A 126 1.00 5.64 -9.29
N ARG A 127 -0.15 5.02 -9.59
CA ARG A 127 -0.36 4.26 -10.83
C ARG A 127 -0.12 5.14 -12.06
N GLU A 128 -0.67 6.36 -12.07
CA GLU A 128 -0.47 7.32 -13.15
C GLU A 128 0.99 7.72 -13.28
N VAL A 129 1.67 7.97 -12.16
CA VAL A 129 3.09 8.34 -12.12
C VAL A 129 4.00 7.19 -12.61
N MET A 130 3.73 5.94 -12.25
CA MET A 130 4.57 4.79 -12.61
C MET A 130 4.36 4.29 -14.03
N TYR A 131 3.14 4.41 -14.57
CA TYR A 131 2.74 3.79 -15.82
C TYR A 131 2.23 4.79 -16.86
N SER A 132 2.53 6.08 -16.72
CA SER A 132 2.25 7.07 -17.77
C SER A 132 3.03 6.71 -19.03
N ASN A 133 2.33 6.09 -19.97
CA ASN A 133 2.88 5.75 -21.28
C ASN A 133 3.07 7.03 -22.10
N GLY A 134 4.25 7.64 -22.06
CA GLY A 134 4.80 8.46 -23.15
C GLY A 134 4.06 9.72 -23.60
N SER A 135 2.88 10.06 -23.06
CA SER A 135 2.21 11.33 -23.32
C SER A 135 2.96 12.45 -22.60
N SER A 136 4.00 12.94 -23.26
CA SER A 136 4.62 14.26 -23.08
C SER A 136 4.74 14.75 -21.63
N ALA A 137 5.84 14.37 -20.97
CA ALA A 137 6.70 15.21 -20.12
C ALA A 137 6.09 16.15 -19.06
N GLU A 138 4.80 16.05 -18.72
CA GLU A 138 4.23 16.73 -17.58
C GLU A 138 4.10 15.69 -16.47
N PHE A 139 5.03 15.73 -15.51
CA PHE A 139 4.79 15.10 -14.22
C PHE A 139 3.38 15.54 -13.76
N PRO A 140 2.47 14.61 -13.41
CA PRO A 140 1.20 15.00 -12.82
C PRO A 140 1.55 15.88 -11.64
N SER A 141 1.23 17.16 -11.78
CA SER A 141 1.85 18.19 -10.95
C SER A 141 1.65 17.83 -9.49
N LEU A 142 2.74 17.89 -8.70
CA LEU A 142 2.71 17.61 -7.26
C LEU A 142 1.84 18.63 -6.48
N GLY A 143 1.16 19.57 -7.15
CA GLY A 143 0.35 20.61 -6.51
C GLY A 143 -0.76 21.23 -7.36
N SER A 144 -1.01 20.83 -8.61
CA SER A 144 -2.13 21.35 -9.40
C SER A 144 -3.14 20.25 -9.70
N GLY A 145 -4.22 20.27 -8.92
CA GLY A 145 -5.48 19.61 -9.25
C GLY A 145 -6.23 20.27 -10.42
N ALA A 146 -5.53 20.97 -11.34
CA ALA A 146 -6.18 21.75 -12.39
C ALA A 146 -6.06 21.15 -13.80
N ALA A 147 -5.16 20.18 -14.05
CA ALA A 147 -4.96 19.65 -15.41
C ALA A 147 -5.84 18.43 -15.77
N SER A 148 -6.49 17.78 -14.81
CA SER A 148 -7.43 16.68 -15.06
C SER A 148 -8.72 16.85 -14.26
N GLY A 149 -9.66 17.58 -14.87
CA GLY A 149 -11.09 17.64 -14.54
C GLY A 149 -11.49 17.29 -13.10
N GLY A 150 -11.53 18.30 -12.22
CA GLY A 150 -12.37 18.32 -11.01
C GLY A 150 -12.18 17.22 -9.96
N SER A 151 -11.17 16.35 -10.08
CA SER A 151 -10.97 15.26 -9.13
C SER A 151 -10.10 15.71 -7.94
N GLU A 152 -10.61 15.48 -6.73
CA GLU A 152 -9.89 15.75 -5.48
C GLU A 152 -8.49 15.13 -5.49
N SER A 153 -7.46 15.93 -5.22
CA SER A 153 -6.07 15.47 -5.16
C SER A 153 -5.84 14.56 -3.94
N TRP A 154 -4.89 13.62 -4.04
CA TRP A 154 -4.55 12.72 -2.94
C TRP A 154 -4.04 13.47 -1.69
N GLN A 155 -3.43 14.64 -1.88
CA GLN A 155 -2.95 15.51 -0.81
C GLN A 155 -4.11 16.09 -0.01
N VAL A 156 -5.12 16.64 -0.72
CA VAL A 156 -6.33 17.17 -0.09
C VAL A 156 -7.08 16.06 0.65
N ALA A 157 -7.20 14.87 0.04
CA ALA A 157 -7.82 13.72 0.69
C ALA A 157 -7.04 13.27 1.95
N MET A 158 -5.70 13.27 1.92
CA MET A 158 -4.87 12.92 3.07
C MET A 158 -4.95 13.96 4.19
N GLU A 159 -5.02 15.24 3.84
CA GLU A 159 -5.22 16.33 4.79
C GLU A 159 -6.59 16.21 5.47
N GLN A 160 -7.65 15.96 4.70
CA GLN A 160 -8.98 15.71 5.24
C GLN A 160 -9.00 14.51 6.18
N ALA A 161 -8.40 13.37 5.79
CA ALA A 161 -8.31 12.19 6.63
C ALA A 161 -7.58 12.47 7.95
N THR A 162 -6.50 13.24 7.90
CA THR A 162 -5.73 13.65 9.08
C THR A 162 -6.57 14.54 10.00
N ARG A 163 -7.26 15.55 9.44
CA ARG A 163 -8.17 16.43 10.19
C ARG A 163 -9.31 15.64 10.85
N THR A 164 -9.94 14.72 10.13
CA THR A 164 -10.99 13.85 10.69
C THR A 164 -10.46 13.00 11.85
N ILE A 165 -9.25 12.42 11.72
CA ILE A 165 -8.62 11.67 12.80
C ILE A 165 -8.42 12.56 14.03
N PHE A 166 -7.82 13.74 13.88
CA PHE A 166 -7.60 14.65 15.01
C PHE A 166 -8.91 15.12 15.66
N GLN A 167 -9.95 15.34 14.86
CA GLN A 167 -11.28 15.66 15.38
C GLN A 167 -11.86 14.49 16.18
N THR A 168 -11.80 13.25 15.66
CA THR A 168 -12.25 12.06 16.38
C THR A 168 -11.46 11.86 17.67
N ILE A 169 -10.15 12.11 17.67
CA ILE A 169 -9.31 12.02 18.89
C ILE A 169 -9.71 13.08 19.92
N LYS A 170 -10.04 14.29 19.46
CA LYS A 170 -10.50 15.37 20.35
C LYS A 170 -11.84 15.05 21.00
N GLU A 171 -12.74 14.39 20.27
CA GLU A 171 -14.07 14.00 20.75
C GLU A 171 -14.03 12.71 21.59
N ASP A 172 -13.13 11.77 21.29
CA ASP A 172 -12.97 10.50 22.00
C ASP A 172 -11.47 10.15 22.18
N PRO A 173 -10.85 10.55 23.31
CA PRO A 173 -9.41 10.35 23.54
C PRO A 173 -9.03 8.88 23.72
N ASP A 174 -9.96 8.00 24.07
CA ASP A 174 -9.68 6.57 24.26
C ASP A 174 -9.28 5.90 22.93
N GLN A 175 -9.72 6.46 21.80
CA GLN A 175 -9.39 5.96 20.47
C GLN A 175 -8.03 6.45 19.94
N ALA A 176 -7.38 7.40 20.62
CA ALA A 176 -6.18 8.08 20.14
C ALA A 176 -5.07 7.11 19.75
N SER A 177 -4.80 6.11 20.60
CA SER A 177 -3.72 5.15 20.36
C SER A 177 -3.93 4.35 19.06
N SER A 178 -5.16 3.96 18.76
CA SER A 178 -5.48 3.13 17.59
C SER A 178 -5.47 3.95 16.29
N LEU A 179 -5.98 5.18 16.33
CA LEU A 179 -6.05 6.07 15.18
C LEU A 179 -4.68 6.67 14.84
N LEU A 180 -3.86 6.99 15.84
CA LEU A 180 -2.47 7.41 15.63
C LEU A 180 -1.62 6.28 15.03
N LYS A 181 -1.82 5.04 15.48
CA LYS A 181 -1.19 3.86 14.86
C LYS A 181 -1.60 3.71 13.39
N LEU A 182 -2.88 3.88 13.08
CA LEU A 182 -3.39 3.86 11.70
C LEU A 182 -2.76 4.97 10.85
N LEU A 183 -2.76 6.22 11.34
CA LEU A 183 -2.17 7.37 10.66
C LEU A 183 -0.69 7.15 10.40
N ARG A 184 0.08 6.79 11.45
CA ARG A 184 1.51 6.49 11.34
C ARG A 184 1.78 5.39 10.31
N SER A 185 1.05 4.28 10.39
CA SER A 185 1.21 3.15 9.48
C SER A 185 0.90 3.53 8.03
N THR A 186 -0.14 4.34 7.80
CA THR A 186 -0.50 4.83 6.46
C THR A 186 0.55 5.78 5.91
N LEU A 187 0.98 6.78 6.70
CA LEU A 187 2.01 7.74 6.30
C LEU A 187 3.34 7.07 5.98
N MET A 188 3.78 6.11 6.80
CA MET A 188 5.02 5.36 6.52
C MET A 188 4.94 4.62 5.18
N ARG A 189 3.82 3.94 4.88
CA ARG A 189 3.63 3.27 3.60
C ARG A 189 3.63 4.25 2.42
N VAL A 190 2.87 5.34 2.54
CA VAL A 190 2.80 6.40 1.51
C VAL A 190 4.19 6.97 1.22
N THR A 191 4.96 7.30 2.26
CA THR A 191 6.32 7.85 2.11
C THR A 191 7.26 6.86 1.43
N ILE A 192 7.25 5.59 1.85
CA ILE A 192 8.10 4.56 1.23
C ILE A 192 7.72 4.36 -0.24
N ILE A 193 6.41 4.30 -0.53
CA ILE A 193 5.90 4.18 -1.89
C ILE A 193 6.34 5.37 -2.74
N LEU A 194 6.27 6.61 -2.23
CA LEU A 194 6.74 7.80 -2.95
C LEU A 194 8.24 7.74 -3.23
N ILE A 195 9.06 7.45 -2.22
CA ILE A 195 10.52 7.35 -2.38
C ILE A 195 10.90 6.30 -3.42
N THR A 196 10.28 5.12 -3.35
CA THR A 196 10.53 4.03 -4.31
C THR A 196 10.06 4.38 -5.71
N THR A 197 8.92 5.08 -5.85
CA THR A 197 8.41 5.55 -7.15
C THR A 197 9.37 6.57 -7.79
N ILE A 198 9.79 7.59 -7.03
CA ILE A 198 10.73 8.61 -7.51
C ILE A 198 12.06 7.97 -7.92
N TRP A 199 12.58 7.06 -7.10
CA TRP A 199 13.81 6.34 -7.41
C TRP A 199 13.68 5.50 -8.69
N TYR A 200 12.58 4.75 -8.82
CA TYR A 200 12.33 3.91 -9.98
C TYR A 200 12.27 4.74 -11.27
N LEU A 201 11.58 5.88 -11.25
CA LEU A 201 11.55 6.82 -12.38
C LEU A 201 12.94 7.39 -12.71
N GLY A 202 13.70 7.78 -11.68
CA GLY A 202 15.06 8.26 -11.86
C GLY A 202 15.99 7.21 -12.49
N ARG A 203 15.79 5.93 -12.15
CA ARG A 203 16.52 4.80 -12.75
C ARG A 203 16.18 4.60 -14.23
N GLN A 204 14.90 4.74 -14.60
CA GLN A 204 14.48 4.65 -16.01
C GLN A 204 15.10 5.75 -16.87
N GLN A 205 15.20 6.99 -16.35
CA GLN A 205 15.74 8.12 -17.10
C GLN A 205 17.27 8.10 -17.26
N LYS A 206 18.02 7.64 -16.25
CA LYS A 206 19.50 7.72 -16.23
C LYS A 206 20.22 6.47 -16.73
N GLY A 207 19.52 5.44 -17.19
CA GLY A 207 20.14 4.21 -17.69
C GLY A 207 20.97 3.49 -16.62
N ASN A 208 20.30 2.75 -15.73
CA ASN A 208 20.87 1.70 -14.87
C ASN A 208 21.98 2.06 -13.84
N VAL A 209 22.44 3.31 -13.72
CA VAL A 209 23.53 3.70 -12.78
C VAL A 209 23.07 3.95 -11.33
N ALA A 210 21.76 3.97 -11.06
CA ALA A 210 21.25 4.34 -9.73
C ALA A 210 21.15 3.15 -8.76
N SER A 211 21.95 3.19 -7.68
CA SER A 211 21.80 2.33 -6.50
C SER A 211 20.45 2.57 -5.80
N PRO A 212 19.82 1.55 -5.20
CA PRO A 212 18.58 1.71 -4.45
C PRO A 212 18.73 2.70 -3.29
N PRO A 213 17.64 3.41 -2.89
CA PRO A 213 17.72 4.43 -1.87
C PRO A 213 18.07 3.80 -0.51
N ILE A 214 19.16 4.26 0.08
CA ILE A 214 19.74 3.75 1.34
C ILE A 214 18.72 3.76 2.50
N LEU A 215 17.73 4.68 2.45
CA LEU A 215 16.66 4.80 3.45
C LEU A 215 15.86 3.50 3.64
N ILE A 216 15.68 2.68 2.58
CA ILE A 216 14.96 1.40 2.69
C ILE A 216 15.69 0.43 3.62
N PHE A 217 17.03 0.45 3.63
CA PHE A 217 17.82 -0.41 4.50
C PHE A 217 17.83 0.07 5.96
N CYS A 218 17.70 1.38 6.20
CA CYS A 218 17.64 1.95 7.55
C CYS A 218 16.27 1.80 8.22
N PHE A 219 15.16 1.96 7.48
CA PHE A 219 13.79 1.86 8.04
C PHE A 219 13.38 0.44 8.45
N LEU A 220 14.09 -0.59 7.99
CA LEU A 220 13.88 -1.99 8.36
C LEU A 220 14.64 -2.41 9.64
N LYS A 221 15.29 -1.48 10.35
CA LYS A 221 16.11 -1.75 11.55
C LYS A 221 15.45 -1.30 12.86
N SER A 222 14.20 -0.82 12.84
CA SER A 222 13.48 -0.31 14.02
C SER A 222 12.18 -1.04 14.29
#